data_AF-A0A938EBK9-F1
#
_entry.id   AF-A0A938EBK9-F1
#
_cell.length_a   1.000
_cell.length_b   1.000
_cell.length_c   1.000
_cell.angle_alpha   90.00
_cell.angle_beta   90.00
_cell.angle_gamma   90.00
#
_symmetry.space_group_name_H-M   'P 1'
#
loop_
_entity.id
_entity.type
_entity.pdbx_description
1 polymer ?
#
loop_
_entity_poly.entity_id
_entity_poly.type
_entity_poly.pdbx_seq_one_letter_code
_entity_poly.pdbx_strand_id
1 'polypeptide(L)'
;MALATLVAIGIGLHNLGEGLAIGTSFALGELALGTFLIVGFMVHNITEGLGIAAPIAAGEKVTAARLTALALVAGAPAIMGAWIGGYLTNDVAAVFFFGIAVGAALQVVVEVGRHLHRRAPGGLASGATVGGFLAGLAIMYGTGLLI
;
A
#
# COMPACT_ATOMS: atom_id res chain seq x y z
N MET A 1 -8.77 14.12 -14.31
CA MET A 1 -7.43 14.47 -13.72
C MET A 1 -7.37 14.81 -12.23
N ALA A 2 -8.17 15.72 -11.64
CA ALA A 2 -8.02 16.13 -10.23
C ALA A 2 -8.09 14.95 -9.24
N LEU A 3 -9.00 14.00 -9.48
CA LEU A 3 -9.12 12.77 -8.70
C LEU A 3 -7.83 11.94 -8.70
N ALA A 4 -7.21 11.72 -9.86
CA ALA A 4 -5.97 10.93 -9.95
C ALA A 4 -4.80 11.60 -9.23
N THR A 5 -4.73 12.94 -9.22
CA THR A 5 -3.74 13.66 -8.40
C THR A 5 -3.98 13.44 -6.91
N LEU A 6 -5.23 13.55 -6.45
CA LEU A 6 -5.58 13.31 -5.04
C LEU A 6 -5.29 11.85 -4.63
N VAL A 7 -5.61 10.90 -5.51
CA VAL A 7 -5.30 9.47 -5.31
C VAL A 7 -3.78 9.26 -5.22
N ALA A 8 -3.01 9.83 -6.15
CA ALA A 8 -1.55 9.71 -6.12
C ALA A 8 -0.92 10.32 -4.85
N ILE A 9 -1.43 11.45 -4.37
CA ILE A 9 -0.98 12.07 -3.10
C ILE A 9 -1.34 11.17 -1.91
N GLY A 10 -2.57 10.63 -1.88
CA GLY A 10 -3.02 9.72 -0.83
C GLY A 10 -2.17 8.46 -0.76
N ILE A 11 -1.93 7.83 -1.93
CA ILE A 11 -1.01 6.69 -2.06
C ILE A 11 0.41 7.08 -1.63
N GLY A 12 0.90 8.26 -2.01
CA GLY A 12 2.21 8.76 -1.57
C GLY A 12 2.34 8.82 -0.05
N LEU A 13 1.34 9.35 0.64
CA LEU A 13 1.34 9.39 2.11
C LEU A 13 1.24 7.99 2.73
N HIS A 14 0.50 7.07 2.11
CA HIS A 14 0.44 5.66 2.51
C HIS A 14 1.81 4.97 2.39
N ASN A 15 2.43 5.10 1.21
CA ASN A 15 3.72 4.51 0.88
C ASN A 15 4.87 5.05 1.73
N LEU A 16 4.77 6.28 2.23
CA LEU A 16 5.70 6.79 3.25
C LEU A 16 5.71 5.90 4.50
N GLY A 17 4.53 5.49 4.97
CA GLY A 17 4.37 4.58 6.11
C GLY A 17 4.94 3.19 5.85
N GLU A 18 4.67 2.64 4.65
CA GLU A 18 5.27 1.38 4.20
C GLU A 18 6.81 1.44 4.21
N GLY A 19 7.34 2.54 3.65
CA GLY A 19 8.77 2.83 3.66
C GLY A 19 9.34 2.84 5.08
N LEU A 20 8.71 3.57 6.00
CA LEU A 20 9.15 3.62 7.40
C LEU A 20 9.20 2.22 8.02
N ALA A 21 8.18 1.39 7.80
CA ALA A 21 8.15 0.02 8.30
C ALA A 21 9.28 -0.86 7.73
N ILE A 22 9.56 -0.75 6.41
CA ILE A 22 10.69 -1.43 5.77
C ILE A 22 12.00 -0.96 6.42
N GLY A 23 12.25 0.35 6.43
CA GLY A 23 13.47 0.94 6.95
C GLY A 23 13.75 0.53 8.40
N THR A 24 12.74 0.65 9.27
CA THR A 24 12.84 0.27 10.68
C THR A 24 13.11 -1.22 10.86
N SER A 25 12.51 -2.10 10.04
CA SER A 25 12.79 -3.53 10.09
C SER A 25 14.27 -3.82 9.79
N PHE A 26 14.86 -3.16 8.79
CA PHE A 26 16.30 -3.27 8.52
C PHE A 26 17.17 -2.68 9.63
N ALA A 27 16.78 -1.53 10.20
CA ALA A 27 17.51 -0.89 11.29
C ALA A 27 17.58 -1.76 12.56
N LEU A 28 16.53 -2.54 12.81
CA LEU A 28 16.44 -3.48 13.94
C LEU A 28 17.08 -4.86 13.64
N GLY A 29 17.58 -5.08 12.42
CA GLY A 29 18.16 -6.37 12.02
C GLY A 29 17.14 -7.45 11.63
N GLU A 30 15.86 -7.10 11.55
CA GLU A 30 14.75 -8.00 11.19
C GLU A 30 14.64 -8.18 9.67
N LEU A 31 15.67 -8.79 9.08
CA LEU A 31 15.82 -8.97 7.62
C LEU A 31 14.67 -9.76 6.98
N ALA A 32 14.17 -10.81 7.64
CA ALA A 32 13.06 -11.61 7.14
C ALA A 32 11.76 -10.78 7.07
N LEU A 33 11.44 -10.04 8.14
CA LEU A 33 10.30 -9.12 8.18
C LEU A 33 10.44 -8.02 7.11
N GLY A 34 11.61 -7.38 7.03
CA GLY A 34 11.86 -6.34 6.02
C GLY A 34 11.68 -6.85 4.59
N THR A 35 12.16 -8.07 4.29
CA THR A 35 12.00 -8.71 2.99
C THR A 35 10.53 -9.05 2.70
N PHE A 36 9.82 -9.61 3.68
CA PHE A 36 8.39 -9.89 3.58
C PHE A 36 7.59 -8.61 3.28
N LEU A 37 7.88 -7.52 4.01
CA LEU A 37 7.22 -6.22 3.80
C LEU A 37 7.50 -5.67 2.39
N ILE A 38 8.75 -5.71 1.91
CA ILE A 38 9.08 -5.26 0.54
C ILE A 38 8.25 -6.01 -0.50
N VAL A 39 8.22 -7.34 -0.44
CA VAL A 39 7.50 -8.15 -1.41
C VAL A 39 5.99 -7.91 -1.30
N GLY A 40 5.45 -7.90 -0.08
CA GLY A 40 4.04 -7.67 0.18
C GLY A 40 3.57 -6.31 -0.34
N PHE A 41 4.27 -5.24 0.02
CA PHE A 41 3.97 -3.88 -0.42
C PHE A 41 4.19 -3.69 -1.92
N MET A 42 5.18 -4.34 -2.53
CA MET A 42 5.35 -4.30 -4.00
C MET A 42 4.11 -4.86 -4.72
N VAL A 43 3.59 -6.01 -4.28
CA VAL A 43 2.37 -6.59 -4.87
C VAL A 43 1.15 -5.69 -4.60
N HIS A 44 1.05 -5.14 -3.39
CA HIS A 44 -0.02 -4.21 -3.03
C HIS A 44 -0.03 -2.95 -3.91
N ASN A 45 1.14 -2.30 -4.07
CA ASN A 45 1.30 -1.03 -4.78
C ASN A 45 1.00 -1.14 -6.29
N ILE A 46 1.15 -2.32 -6.88
CA ILE A 46 0.68 -2.59 -8.26
C ILE A 46 -0.83 -2.40 -8.34
N THR A 47 -1.58 -2.87 -7.35
CA THR A 47 -3.05 -2.76 -7.33
C THR A 47 -3.52 -1.33 -7.06
N GLU A 48 -2.79 -0.58 -6.23
CA GLU A 48 -3.08 0.83 -5.98
C GLU A 48 -2.83 1.72 -7.20
N GLY A 49 -1.80 1.38 -8.01
CA GLY A 49 -1.48 2.07 -9.26
C GLY A 49 -2.63 2.10 -10.28
N LEU A 50 -3.57 1.16 -10.21
CA LEU A 50 -4.78 1.17 -11.03
C LEU A 50 -5.66 2.40 -10.75
N GLY A 51 -5.69 2.88 -9.50
CA GLY A 51 -6.40 4.10 -9.11
C GLY A 51 -5.82 5.35 -9.77
N ILE A 52 -4.51 5.39 -9.99
CA ILE A 52 -3.82 6.47 -10.71
C ILE A 52 -4.11 6.40 -12.21
N ALA A 53 -4.23 5.18 -12.76
CA ALA A 53 -4.55 4.94 -14.16
C ALA A 53 -6.04 5.14 -14.51
N ALA A 54 -6.92 5.33 -13.52
CA ALA A 54 -8.37 5.46 -13.70
C ALA A 54 -8.81 6.49 -14.77
N PRO A 55 -8.19 7.68 -14.92
CA PRO A 55 -8.55 8.62 -15.99
C PRO A 55 -8.36 8.05 -17.40
N ILE A 56 -7.34 7.22 -17.61
CA ILE A 56 -7.11 6.57 -18.92
C ILE A 56 -8.26 5.61 -19.22
N ALA A 57 -8.68 4.82 -18.23
CA ALA A 57 -9.82 3.91 -18.36
C ALA A 57 -11.13 4.65 -18.64
N ALA A 58 -11.24 5.91 -18.20
CA ALA A 58 -12.36 6.80 -18.49
C ALA A 58 -12.26 7.51 -19.87
N GLY A 59 -11.25 7.21 -20.68
CA GLY A 59 -11.04 7.80 -22.00
C GLY A 59 -10.36 9.17 -22.00
N GLU A 60 -9.83 9.64 -20.86
CA GLU A 60 -9.03 10.86 -20.82
C GLU A 60 -7.69 10.65 -21.52
N LYS A 61 -7.29 11.59 -22.39
CA LYS A 61 -5.95 11.58 -23.01
C LYS A 61 -4.92 12.03 -21.97
N VAL A 62 -4.18 11.09 -21.38
CA VAL A 62 -3.11 11.36 -20.42
C VAL A 62 -1.74 11.12 -21.06
N THR A 63 -0.81 12.05 -20.89
CA THR A 63 0.56 11.91 -21.41
C THR A 63 1.39 10.98 -20.52
N ALA A 64 2.34 10.26 -21.10
CA ALA A 64 3.26 9.39 -20.36
C ALA A 64 4.01 10.16 -19.25
N ALA A 65 4.51 11.35 -19.55
CA ALA A 65 5.18 12.21 -18.56
C ALA A 65 4.31 12.51 -17.34
N ARG A 66 3.00 12.69 -17.54
CA ARG A 66 2.07 12.96 -16.44
C ARG A 66 1.79 11.71 -15.62
N LEU A 67 1.70 10.54 -16.24
CA LEU A 67 1.57 9.27 -15.52
C LEU A 67 2.83 8.98 -14.71
N THR A 68 4.02 9.21 -15.28
CA THR A 68 5.29 9.09 -14.56
C THR A 68 5.33 10.05 -13.37
N ALA A 69 4.91 11.31 -13.54
CA ALA A 69 4.85 12.26 -12.43
C ALA A 69 3.91 11.80 -11.31
N LEU A 70 2.72 11.29 -11.64
CA LEU A 70 1.78 10.76 -10.65
C LEU A 70 2.31 9.51 -9.96
N ALA A 71 2.95 8.60 -10.71
CA ALA A 71 3.59 7.42 -10.16
C ALA A 71 4.76 7.79 -9.22
N LEU A 72 5.53 8.84 -9.54
CA LEU A 72 6.58 9.35 -8.66
C LEU A 72 6.00 9.98 -7.40
N VAL A 73 4.92 10.77 -7.50
CA VAL A 73 4.22 11.32 -6.33
C VAL A 73 3.73 10.20 -5.40
N ALA A 74 3.23 9.11 -5.97
CA ALA A 74 2.76 7.95 -5.23
C ALA A 74 3.91 7.08 -4.67
N GLY A 75 5.01 6.88 -5.40
CA GLY A 75 6.05 5.92 -5.03
C GLY A 75 7.27 6.50 -4.33
N ALA A 76 7.68 7.73 -4.66
CA ALA A 76 8.90 8.35 -4.09
C ALA A 76 8.86 8.48 -2.56
N PRO A 77 7.71 8.75 -1.91
CA PRO A 77 7.67 8.80 -0.46
C PRO A 77 8.06 7.49 0.24
N ALA A 78 7.89 6.33 -0.39
CA ALA A 78 8.35 5.05 0.18
C ALA A 78 9.86 5.02 0.39
N ILE A 79 10.61 5.59 -0.57
CA ILE A 79 12.08 5.70 -0.49
C ILE A 79 12.46 6.59 0.69
N MET A 80 11.78 7.74 0.84
CA MET A 80 12.01 8.64 1.97
C MET A 80 11.69 7.95 3.30
N GLY A 81 10.57 7.22 3.37
CA GLY A 81 10.19 6.45 4.54
C GLY A 81 11.24 5.41 4.90
N ALA A 82 11.75 4.66 3.93
CA ALA A 82 12.77 3.64 4.15
C ALA A 82 14.08 4.25 4.67
N TRP A 83 14.50 5.40 4.15
CA TRP A 83 15.65 6.12 4.72
C TRP A 83 15.38 6.59 6.15
N ILE A 84 14.25 7.24 6.40
CA ILE A 84 13.91 7.74 7.74
C ILE A 84 13.86 6.57 8.73
N GLY A 85 13.15 5.50 8.43
CA GLY A 85 13.02 4.33 9.29
C GLY A 85 14.36 3.58 9.45
N GLY A 86 15.18 3.54 8.40
CA GLY A 86 16.49 2.88 8.39
C GLY A 86 17.56 3.58 9.23
N TYR A 87 17.46 4.91 9.38
CA TYR A 87 18.39 5.71 10.17
C TYR A 87 17.86 6.07 11.58
N LEU A 88 16.56 5.90 11.85
CA LEU A 88 16.00 6.07 13.19
C LEU A 88 16.07 4.77 14.01
N THR A 89 17.10 4.67 14.84
CA THR A 89 17.25 3.61 15.85
C THR A 89 16.64 4.04 17.19
N ASN A 90 15.32 4.22 17.22
CA ASN A 90 14.59 4.56 18.43
C ASN A 90 13.30 3.72 18.54
N ASP A 91 13.19 2.91 19.59
CA ASP A 91 12.07 1.97 19.76
C ASP A 91 10.70 2.68 19.82
N VAL A 92 10.62 3.86 20.43
CA VAL A 92 9.38 4.64 20.51
C VAL A 92 8.99 5.17 19.12
N ALA A 93 9.96 5.66 18.36
CA ALA A 93 9.73 6.11 16.99
C ALA A 93 9.37 4.94 16.06
N ALA A 94 10.01 3.78 16.25
CA ALA A 94 9.71 2.55 15.53
C ALA A 94 8.24 2.13 15.76
N VAL A 95 7.81 2.05 17.03
CA VAL A 95 6.42 1.73 17.37
C VAL A 95 5.44 2.76 16.79
N PHE A 96 5.79 4.04 16.84
CA PHE A 96 4.97 5.11 16.26
C PHE A 96 4.83 4.97 14.74
N PHE A 97 5.92 4.69 14.03
CA PHE A 97 5.91 4.48 12.58
C PHE A 97 5.18 3.21 12.16
N PHE A 98 5.36 2.10 12.88
CA PHE A 98 4.55 0.90 12.68
C PHE A 98 3.06 1.18 12.93
N GLY A 99 2.73 1.98 13.95
CA GLY A 99 1.38 2.44 14.21
C GLY A 99 0.77 3.22 13.05
N ILE A 100 1.55 4.13 12.43
CA ILE A 100 1.12 4.85 11.21
C ILE A 100 0.88 3.87 10.06
N ALA A 101 1.82 2.94 9.81
CA ALA A 101 1.71 1.97 8.71
C ALA A 101 0.47 1.07 8.88
N VAL A 102 0.25 0.52 10.08
CA VAL A 102 -0.94 -0.28 10.40
C VAL A 102 -2.22 0.54 10.26
N GLY A 103 -2.21 1.80 10.73
CA GLY A 103 -3.35 2.71 10.60
C GLY A 103 -3.71 3.00 9.15
N ALA A 104 -2.69 3.20 8.30
CA ALA A 104 -2.87 3.43 6.88
C ALA A 104 -3.44 2.18 6.17
N ALA A 105 -2.90 0.98 6.45
CA ALA A 105 -3.43 -0.27 5.94
C ALA A 105 -4.89 -0.52 6.37
N LEU A 106 -5.21 -0.23 7.63
CA LEU A 106 -6.58 -0.37 8.15
C LEU A 106 -7.55 0.58 7.43
N GLN A 107 -7.14 1.82 7.15
CA GLN A 107 -7.98 2.78 6.43
C GLN A 107 -8.33 2.27 5.01
N VAL A 108 -7.37 1.67 4.30
CA VAL A 108 -7.60 1.06 2.99
C VAL A 108 -8.60 -0.08 3.09
N VAL A 109 -8.44 -0.98 4.07
CA VAL A 109 -9.38 -2.10 4.31
C VAL A 109 -10.80 -1.56 4.55
N VAL A 110 -10.94 -0.50 5.34
CA VAL A 110 -12.24 0.14 5.59
C VAL A 110 -12.84 0.71 4.30
N GLU A 111 -12.06 1.43 3.49
CA GLU A 111 -12.59 2.07 2.28
C GLU A 111 -12.95 1.03 1.20
N VAL A 112 -12.12 0.01 1.01
CA VAL A 112 -12.44 -1.15 0.14
C VAL A 112 -13.69 -1.85 0.64
N GLY A 113 -13.81 -2.05 1.95
CA GLY A 113 -14.99 -2.66 2.56
C GLY A 113 -16.27 -1.85 2.28
N ARG A 114 -16.21 -0.53 2.48
CA ARG A 114 -17.32 0.39 2.17
C ARG A 114 -17.64 0.43 0.67
N HIS A 115 -16.63 0.31 -0.20
CA HIS A 115 -16.83 0.25 -1.64
C HIS A 115 -17.59 -1.02 -2.04
N LEU A 116 -17.12 -2.18 -1.58
CA LEU A 116 -17.73 -3.48 -1.87
C LEU A 116 -19.16 -3.55 -1.33
N HIS A 117 -19.39 -3.07 -0.10
CA HIS A 117 -20.74 -3.00 0.46
C HIS A 117 -21.72 -2.18 -0.40
N ARG A 118 -21.25 -1.09 -1.02
CA ARG A 118 -22.08 -0.18 -1.82
C ARG A 118 -22.26 -0.62 -3.27
N ARG A 119 -21.30 -1.34 -3.86
CA ARG A 119 -21.25 -1.58 -5.31
C ARG A 119 -21.17 -3.03 -5.75
N ALA A 120 -20.71 -3.95 -4.90
CA ALA A 120 -20.57 -5.35 -5.29
C ALA A 120 -21.88 -6.12 -5.10
N PRO A 121 -22.30 -6.97 -6.07
CA PRO A 121 -23.42 -7.88 -5.90
C PRO A 121 -23.19 -8.82 -4.70
N GLY A 122 -24.07 -8.78 -3.70
CA GLY A 122 -23.91 -9.54 -2.44
C GLY A 122 -22.96 -8.90 -1.41
N GLY A 123 -22.34 -7.76 -1.73
CA GLY A 123 -21.50 -6.98 -0.82
C GLY A 123 -20.37 -7.78 -0.20
N LEU A 124 -20.09 -7.50 1.08
CA LEU A 124 -19.02 -8.15 1.85
C LEU A 124 -19.25 -9.64 2.10
N ALA A 125 -20.52 -10.06 2.11
CA ALA A 125 -20.90 -11.46 2.34
C ALA A 125 -20.91 -12.29 1.05
N SER A 126 -20.60 -11.68 -0.11
CA SER A 126 -20.54 -12.43 -1.37
C SER A 126 -19.43 -13.47 -1.33
N GLY A 127 -19.68 -14.64 -1.92
CA GLY A 127 -18.69 -15.72 -1.99
C GLY A 127 -17.39 -15.28 -2.69
N ALA A 128 -17.47 -14.36 -3.66
CA ALA A 128 -16.31 -13.80 -4.33
C ALA A 128 -15.47 -12.90 -3.40
N THR A 129 -16.12 -12.04 -2.61
CA THR A 129 -15.41 -11.18 -1.64
C THR A 129 -14.78 -11.99 -0.52
N VAL A 130 -15.54 -12.92 0.07
CA VAL A 130 -15.02 -13.81 1.12
C VAL A 130 -13.91 -14.70 0.57
N GLY A 131 -14.10 -15.29 -0.61
CA GLY A 131 -13.09 -16.11 -1.28
C GLY A 131 -11.81 -15.34 -1.58
N GLY A 132 -11.92 -14.12 -2.11
CA GLY A 132 -10.77 -13.25 -2.37
C GLY A 132 -10.02 -12.85 -1.10
N PHE A 133 -10.74 -12.52 -0.03
CA PHE A 133 -10.14 -12.19 1.27
C PHE A 133 -9.39 -13.39 1.87
N LEU A 134 -10.02 -14.58 1.89
CA LEU A 134 -9.40 -15.80 2.38
C LEU A 134 -8.20 -16.23 1.54
N ALA A 135 -8.29 -16.10 0.21
CA ALA A 135 -7.16 -16.36 -0.68
C ALA A 135 -6.00 -15.39 -0.40
N GLY A 136 -6.28 -14.11 -0.17
CA GLY A 136 -5.27 -13.13 0.25
C GLY A 136 -4.59 -13.50 1.56
N LEU A 137 -5.37 -13.90 2.58
CA LEU A 137 -4.83 -14.39 3.86
C LEU A 137 -3.98 -15.64 3.69
N ALA A 138 -4.42 -16.60 2.86
CA ALA A 138 -3.68 -17.83 2.59
C ALA A 138 -2.36 -17.55 1.87
N ILE A 139 -2.35 -16.64 0.90
CA ILE A 139 -1.12 -16.22 0.21
C ILE A 139 -0.20 -15.52 1.21
N MET A 140 -0.70 -14.58 2.00
CA MET A 140 0.08 -13.85 3.02
C MET A 140 0.72 -14.79 4.04
N TYR A 141 -0.05 -15.76 4.57
CA TYR A 141 0.46 -16.75 5.50
C TYR A 141 1.46 -17.69 4.83
N GLY A 142 1.16 -18.15 3.62
CA GLY A 142 2.03 -19.03 2.84
C GLY A 142 3.37 -18.38 2.50
N THR A 143 3.38 -17.10 2.11
CA THR A 143 4.62 -16.38 1.88
C THR A 143 5.37 -16.11 3.18
N GLY A 144 4.68 -15.81 4.28
CA GLY A 144 5.30 -15.66 5.59
C GLY A 144 5.97 -16.93 6.15
N LEU A 145 5.63 -18.12 5.65
CA LEU A 145 6.31 -19.37 5.99
C LEU A 145 7.56 -19.64 5.15
N LEU A 146 7.70 -18.98 3.99
CA LEU A 146 8.77 -19.21 3.02
C LEU A 146 9.95 -18.24 3.20
N ILE A 147 9.80 -17.20 4.02
CA ILE A 147 10.77 -16.12 4.27
C ILE A 147 11.08 -16.12 5.77
#